data_AF-A0A9P8XTK7-F1
#
_entry.id   AF-A0A9P8XTK7-F1
#
_cell.length_a   1.000
_cell.length_b   1.000
_cell.length_c   1.000
_cell.angle_alpha   90.00
_cell.angle_beta   90.00
_cell.angle_gamma   90.00
#
_symmetry.space_group_name_H-M   'P 1'
#
loop_
_entity.id
_entity.type
_entity.pdbx_description
1 polymer ?
#
loop_
_entity_poly.entity_id
_entity_poly.type
_entity_poly.pdbx_seq_one_letter_code
_entity_poly.pdbx_strand_id
1 'polypeptide(L)'
;MQIQNNREALRPPPLNPPSPVSDERKAILSMLHDAVRVVRSVEVNDSKDIRTLWSLAQESNLRSEFHRRYNCALFYDRFEPLETRDSGTLASSHGIDEETFQEMRKAQPKNRFWSILRDLADESNLQNHKDALLCIPVHHSTLRTDKARSTTIKDIKERLQNDHDPLKGYLQAAIRLCDAILKLQLPSYPLMIENFRSKSWDPLTDDLYKALLSLERHPRIPLPSLIVDR
;
A
#
# COMPACT_ATOMS: atom_id res chain seq x y z
N MET A 1 15.23 -6.31 66.23
CA MET A 1 14.93 -5.25 65.24
C MET A 1 16.18 -5.18 64.36
N GLN A 2 16.27 -5.72 63.15
CA GLN A 2 15.44 -5.54 61.96
C GLN A 2 15.40 -6.85 61.14
N ILE A 3 14.24 -7.16 60.55
CA ILE A 3 14.08 -8.24 59.55
C ILE A 3 14.23 -7.58 58.18
N GLN A 4 15.22 -8.00 57.41
CA GLN A 4 15.49 -7.52 56.06
C GLN A 4 14.50 -8.21 55.09
N ASN A 5 13.48 -7.47 54.65
CA ASN A 5 12.52 -7.92 53.64
C ASN A 5 13.15 -7.87 52.25
N ASN A 6 13.70 -9.00 51.77
CA ASN A 6 14.00 -9.20 50.36
C ASN A 6 12.71 -9.55 49.61
N ARG A 7 12.02 -8.54 49.09
CA ARG A 7 11.06 -8.69 47.99
C ARG A 7 11.72 -8.13 46.73
N GLU A 8 12.52 -8.96 46.08
CA GLU A 8 12.83 -8.77 44.66
C GLU A 8 11.54 -9.02 43.89
N ALA A 9 10.81 -7.95 43.60
CA ALA A 9 9.75 -7.98 42.61
C ALA A 9 10.41 -8.36 41.26
N LEU A 10 10.05 -9.53 40.74
CA LEU A 10 10.33 -9.96 39.37
C LEU A 10 9.93 -8.83 38.42
N ARG A 11 10.91 -8.05 37.96
CA ARG A 11 10.68 -7.05 36.91
C ARG A 11 10.22 -7.82 35.67
N PRO A 12 9.10 -7.44 35.03
CA PRO A 12 8.75 -8.02 33.75
C PRO A 12 9.94 -7.80 32.78
N PRO A 13 10.24 -8.77 31.91
CA PRO A 13 11.33 -8.62 30.95
C PRO A 13 11.11 -7.33 30.14
N PRO A 14 12.19 -6.63 29.77
CA PRO A 14 12.07 -5.43 28.96
C PRO A 14 11.27 -5.78 27.69
N LEU A 15 10.18 -5.04 27.47
CA LEU A 15 9.45 -5.06 26.21
C LEU A 15 10.46 -4.68 25.13
N ASN A 16 10.92 -5.67 24.36
CA ASN A 16 11.72 -5.40 23.17
C ASN A 16 10.94 -4.39 22.32
N PRO A 17 11.56 -3.30 21.84
CA PRO A 17 10.91 -2.43 20.89
C PRO A 17 10.44 -3.27 19.69
N PRO A 18 9.26 -2.98 19.13
CA PRO A 18 8.75 -3.74 17.99
C PRO A 18 9.83 -3.76 16.90
N SER A 19 10.11 -4.97 16.39
CA SER A 19 10.99 -5.15 15.24
C SER A 19 10.49 -4.26 14.08
N PRO A 20 11.37 -3.58 13.33
CA PRO A 20 10.99 -2.73 12.20
C PRO A 20 10.16 -3.48 11.13
N VAL A 21 10.25 -4.81 11.11
CA VAL A 21 9.49 -5.72 10.24
C VAL A 21 7.99 -5.83 10.61
N SER A 22 7.65 -5.62 11.90
CA SER A 22 6.26 -5.55 12.39
C SER A 22 5.54 -4.30 11.86
N ASP A 23 6.29 -3.20 11.70
CA ASP A 23 5.75 -1.90 11.31
C ASP A 23 5.36 -1.86 9.84
N GLU A 24 6.13 -2.50 8.96
CA GLU A 24 5.82 -2.52 7.52
C GLU A 24 4.53 -3.29 7.19
N ARG A 25 4.35 -4.48 7.78
CA ARG A 25 3.11 -5.25 7.62
C ARG A 25 1.89 -4.50 8.14
N LYS A 26 2.02 -3.84 9.30
CA LYS A 26 0.95 -3.01 9.85
C LYS A 26 0.62 -1.83 8.94
N ALA A 27 1.64 -1.21 8.33
CA ALA A 27 1.43 -0.13 7.37
C ALA A 27 0.69 -0.60 6.10
N ILE A 28 1.09 -1.75 5.53
CA ILE A 28 0.40 -2.38 4.39
C ILE A 28 -1.06 -2.66 4.75
N LEU A 29 -1.31 -3.31 5.89
CA LEU A 29 -2.66 -3.61 6.36
C LEU A 29 -3.49 -2.35 6.60
N SER A 30 -2.91 -1.29 7.17
CA SER A 30 -3.62 -0.03 7.38
C SER A 30 -4.06 0.58 6.04
N MET A 31 -3.18 0.56 5.05
CA MET A 31 -3.48 1.10 3.72
C MET A 31 -4.59 0.33 3.01
N LEU A 32 -4.55 -1.00 3.11
CA LEU A 32 -5.54 -1.88 2.49
C LEU A 32 -6.87 -1.89 3.25
N HIS A 33 -6.87 -1.75 4.59
CA HIS A 33 -8.07 -1.53 5.38
C HIS A 33 -8.82 -0.28 4.88
N ASP A 34 -8.09 0.82 4.70
CA ASP A 34 -8.69 2.07 4.25
C ASP A 34 -9.21 1.97 2.81
N ALA A 35 -8.49 1.25 1.95
CA ALA A 35 -8.93 0.96 0.60
C ALA A 35 -10.21 0.11 0.55
N VAL A 36 -10.31 -0.95 1.37
CA VAL A 36 -11.52 -1.77 1.47
C VAL A 36 -12.71 -0.92 1.90
N ARG A 37 -12.57 -0.07 2.92
CA ARG A 37 -13.65 0.81 3.38
C ARG A 37 -14.14 1.75 2.29
N VAL A 38 -13.24 2.30 1.50
CA VAL A 38 -13.57 3.18 0.37
C VAL A 38 -14.39 2.44 -0.69
N VAL A 39 -13.98 1.22 -1.08
CA VAL A 39 -14.76 0.36 -2.00
C VAL A 39 -16.15 0.04 -1.44
N ARG A 40 -16.25 -0.26 -0.13
CA ARG A 40 -17.53 -0.53 0.55
C ARG A 40 -18.47 0.66 0.61
N SER A 41 -17.94 1.88 0.64
CA SER A 41 -18.74 3.11 0.73
C SER A 41 -19.34 3.57 -0.60
N VAL A 42 -19.15 2.82 -1.71
CA VAL A 42 -19.59 3.18 -3.07
C VAL A 42 -18.91 4.47 -3.58
N GLU A 43 -17.83 4.90 -2.95
CA GLU A 43 -17.09 6.13 -3.28
C GLU A 43 -16.05 5.91 -4.40
N VAL A 44 -15.96 4.71 -4.97
CA VAL A 44 -14.92 4.38 -5.97
C VAL A 44 -15.46 4.51 -7.39
N ASN A 45 -14.75 5.33 -8.17
CA ASN A 45 -14.98 5.50 -9.59
C ASN A 45 -14.00 4.61 -10.38
N ASP A 46 -14.51 3.77 -11.29
CA ASP A 46 -13.69 3.00 -12.27
C ASP A 46 -13.39 3.84 -13.54
N SER A 47 -13.61 5.15 -13.48
CA SER A 47 -13.33 6.05 -14.59
C SER A 47 -11.85 5.99 -14.95
N LYS A 48 -11.64 5.66 -16.23
CA LYS A 48 -10.35 5.62 -16.88
C LYS A 48 -10.03 6.97 -17.56
N ASP A 49 -10.89 7.97 -17.41
CA ASP A 49 -10.68 9.28 -17.99
C ASP A 49 -9.52 10.03 -17.31
N ILE A 50 -8.68 10.67 -18.12
CA ILE A 50 -7.44 11.33 -17.66
C ILE A 50 -7.73 12.52 -16.74
N ARG A 51 -8.83 13.26 -16.97
CA ARG A 51 -9.23 14.39 -16.12
C ARG A 51 -9.67 13.88 -14.75
N THR A 52 -10.44 12.81 -14.74
CA THR A 52 -10.85 12.14 -13.49
C THR A 52 -9.63 11.63 -12.71
N LEU A 53 -8.69 10.96 -13.39
CA LEU A 53 -7.46 10.46 -12.78
C LEU A 53 -6.60 11.58 -12.21
N TRP A 54 -6.49 12.71 -12.91
CA TRP A 54 -5.78 13.88 -12.41
C TRP A 54 -6.42 14.46 -11.14
N SER A 55 -7.74 14.67 -11.14
CA SER A 55 -8.48 15.15 -9.97
C SER A 55 -8.24 14.24 -8.76
N LEU A 56 -8.41 12.93 -8.94
CA LEU A 56 -8.18 11.94 -7.89
C LEU A 56 -6.69 11.88 -7.44
N ALA A 57 -5.74 12.15 -8.33
CA ALA A 57 -4.32 12.21 -7.97
C ALA A 57 -3.97 13.47 -7.15
N GLN A 58 -4.68 14.58 -7.35
CA GLN A 58 -4.48 15.83 -6.60
C GLN A 58 -5.20 15.86 -5.25
N GLU A 59 -6.23 15.03 -5.08
CA GLU A 59 -7.00 14.97 -3.83
C GLU A 59 -6.15 14.43 -2.67
N SER A 60 -5.67 15.35 -1.83
CA SER A 60 -4.99 15.02 -0.57
C SER A 60 -5.91 14.43 0.49
N ASN A 61 -7.24 14.58 0.32
CA ASN A 61 -8.27 14.10 1.24
C ASN A 61 -8.86 12.74 0.86
N LEU A 62 -8.26 12.03 -0.10
CA LEU A 62 -8.68 10.67 -0.39
C LEU A 62 -8.56 9.81 0.86
N ARG A 63 -9.66 9.13 1.19
CA ARG A 63 -9.75 8.24 2.34
C ARG A 63 -8.86 7.00 2.21
N SER A 64 -8.24 6.78 1.04
CA SER A 64 -7.35 5.65 0.78
C SER A 64 -6.10 6.09 -0.01
N GLU A 65 -4.95 6.03 0.66
CA GLU A 65 -3.64 6.25 0.04
C GLU A 65 -3.34 5.25 -1.08
N PHE A 66 -3.84 4.01 -0.98
CA PHE A 66 -3.66 3.00 -2.02
C PHE A 66 -4.30 3.45 -3.35
N HIS A 67 -5.56 3.89 -3.31
CA HIS A 67 -6.26 4.42 -4.49
C HIS A 67 -5.58 5.68 -5.01
N ARG A 68 -5.16 6.60 -4.12
CA ARG A 68 -4.44 7.82 -4.53
C ARG A 68 -3.17 7.47 -5.32
N ARG A 69 -2.35 6.56 -4.80
CA ARG A 69 -1.10 6.13 -5.46
C ARG A 69 -1.37 5.43 -6.79
N TYR A 70 -2.41 4.60 -6.85
CA TYR A 70 -2.85 3.95 -8.09
C TYR A 70 -3.26 4.97 -9.15
N ASN A 71 -4.08 5.97 -8.76
CA ASN A 71 -4.50 7.05 -9.65
C ASN A 71 -3.33 7.93 -10.10
N CYS A 72 -2.36 8.21 -9.22
CA CYS A 72 -1.12 8.90 -9.60
C CYS A 72 -0.35 8.13 -10.68
N ALA A 73 -0.17 6.82 -10.50
CA ALA A 73 0.53 5.98 -11.47
C ALA A 73 -0.20 5.96 -12.82
N LEU A 74 -1.52 5.70 -12.81
CA LEU A 74 -2.34 5.70 -14.03
C LEU A 74 -2.37 7.06 -14.74
N PHE A 75 -2.43 8.16 -13.99
CA PHE A 75 -2.38 9.50 -14.55
C PHE A 75 -1.05 9.72 -15.29
N TYR A 76 0.09 9.37 -14.66
CA TYR A 76 1.40 9.51 -15.30
C TYR A 76 1.47 8.74 -16.63
N ASP A 77 1.12 7.45 -16.62
CA ASP A 77 1.25 6.58 -17.80
C ASP A 77 0.34 7.03 -18.95
N ARG A 78 -0.84 7.56 -18.63
CA ARG A 78 -1.80 8.02 -19.65
C ARG A 78 -1.51 9.41 -20.15
N PHE A 79 -0.88 10.25 -19.33
CA PHE A 79 -0.53 11.61 -19.71
C PHE A 79 0.76 11.66 -20.54
N GLU A 80 1.74 10.80 -20.27
CA GLU A 80 3.03 10.81 -20.96
C GLU A 80 2.91 10.73 -22.51
N PRO A 81 2.06 9.87 -23.10
CA PRO A 81 1.85 9.85 -24.55
C PRO A 81 1.10 11.06 -25.11
N LEU A 82 0.47 11.88 -24.25
CA LEU A 82 -0.30 13.06 -24.64
C LEU A 82 0.57 14.32 -24.71
N GLU A 83 1.75 14.34 -24.09
CA GLU A 83 2.65 15.51 -24.09
C GLU A 83 3.14 15.95 -25.46
N THR A 84 3.12 15.03 -26.42
CA THR A 84 3.56 15.25 -27.80
C THR A 84 2.42 15.62 -28.73
N ARG A 85 1.17 15.60 -28.25
CA ARG A 85 -0.02 15.93 -29.05
C ARG A 85 -0.26 17.43 -29.09
N ASP A 86 -0.86 17.89 -30.18
CA ASP A 86 -1.31 19.28 -30.27
C ASP A 86 -2.53 19.54 -29.37
N SER A 87 -2.70 20.79 -28.97
CA SER A 87 -3.75 21.24 -28.07
C SER A 87 -5.18 21.08 -28.62
N GLY A 88 -5.36 21.15 -29.94
CA GLY A 88 -6.65 20.93 -30.60
C GLY A 88 -7.12 19.48 -30.51
N THR A 89 -6.19 18.53 -30.62
CA THR A 89 -6.43 17.09 -30.46
C THR A 89 -6.80 16.75 -29.01
N LEU A 90 -6.18 17.43 -28.03
CA LEU A 90 -6.46 17.22 -26.60
C LEU A 90 -7.84 17.76 -26.21
N ALA A 91 -8.22 18.95 -26.69
CA ALA A 91 -9.53 19.53 -26.45
C ALA A 91 -10.65 18.68 -27.07
N SER A 92 -10.48 18.21 -28.31
CA SER A 92 -11.48 17.42 -29.03
C SER A 92 -11.63 15.98 -28.53
N SER A 93 -10.54 15.32 -28.16
CA SER A 93 -10.55 13.89 -27.79
C SER A 93 -10.74 13.63 -26.30
N HIS A 94 -10.33 14.58 -25.45
CA HIS A 94 -10.33 14.41 -24.00
C HIS A 94 -11.09 15.50 -23.24
N GLY A 95 -11.59 16.54 -23.94
CA GLY A 95 -12.30 17.64 -23.28
C GLY A 95 -11.41 18.44 -22.32
N ILE A 96 -10.10 18.51 -22.61
CA ILE A 96 -9.10 19.21 -21.80
C ILE A 96 -8.74 20.50 -22.52
N ASP A 97 -8.99 21.65 -21.88
CA ASP A 97 -8.52 22.94 -22.37
C ASP A 97 -7.00 23.12 -22.14
N GLU A 98 -6.42 24.09 -22.83
CA GLU A 98 -4.98 24.35 -22.78
C GLU A 98 -4.48 24.69 -21.36
N GLU A 99 -5.27 25.45 -20.60
CA GLU A 99 -4.91 25.84 -19.23
C GLU A 99 -4.79 24.60 -18.32
N THR A 100 -5.83 23.77 -18.32
CA THR A 100 -5.88 22.49 -17.61
C THR A 100 -4.73 21.57 -18.04
N PHE A 101 -4.45 21.50 -19.34
CA PHE A 101 -3.35 20.69 -19.86
C PHE A 101 -1.98 21.16 -19.32
N GLN A 102 -1.74 22.46 -19.27
CA GLN A 102 -0.50 23.01 -18.71
C GLN A 102 -0.38 22.75 -17.20
N GLU A 103 -1.48 22.78 -16.45
CA GLU A 103 -1.49 22.39 -15.04
C GLU A 103 -1.18 20.91 -14.84
N MET A 104 -1.84 20.04 -15.61
CA MET A 104 -1.56 18.61 -15.62
C MET A 104 -0.10 18.32 -15.93
N ARG A 105 0.48 19.00 -16.94
CA ARG A 105 1.88 18.86 -17.32
C ARG A 105 2.84 19.26 -16.19
N LYS A 106 2.55 20.36 -15.50
CA LYS A 106 3.34 20.78 -14.32
C LYS A 106 3.24 19.80 -13.15
N ALA A 107 2.09 19.13 -13.00
CA ALA A 107 1.84 18.17 -11.92
C ALA A 107 2.43 16.77 -12.21
N GLN A 108 2.49 16.37 -13.48
CA GLN A 108 2.87 15.01 -13.92
C GLN A 108 4.19 14.50 -13.32
N PRO A 109 5.29 15.28 -13.25
CA PRO A 109 6.56 14.79 -12.72
C PRO A 109 6.50 14.36 -11.24
N LYS A 110 5.51 14.86 -10.47
CA LYS A 110 5.30 14.44 -9.07
C LYS A 110 4.74 13.02 -8.98
N ASN A 111 4.02 12.58 -10.01
CA ASN A 111 3.35 11.29 -10.06
C ASN A 111 4.23 10.17 -10.62
N ARG A 112 5.30 10.51 -11.33
CA ARG A 112 6.29 9.59 -11.92
C ARG A 112 6.80 8.51 -10.97
N PHE A 113 7.02 8.87 -9.71
CA PHE A 113 7.52 7.93 -8.69
C PHE A 113 6.63 6.70 -8.55
N TRP A 114 5.31 6.87 -8.55
CA TRP A 114 4.36 5.78 -8.36
C TRP A 114 4.28 4.85 -9.58
N SER A 115 4.38 5.43 -10.78
CA SER A 115 4.49 4.65 -12.04
C SER A 115 5.75 3.79 -12.03
N ILE A 116 6.93 4.40 -11.77
CA ILE A 116 8.21 3.67 -11.66
C ILE A 116 8.13 2.57 -10.59
N LEU A 117 7.59 2.88 -9.41
CA LEU A 117 7.47 1.91 -8.32
C LEU A 117 6.62 0.71 -8.74
N ARG A 118 5.50 0.95 -9.41
CA ARG A 118 4.62 -0.12 -9.92
C ARG A 118 5.34 -0.98 -10.97
N ASP A 119 6.11 -0.36 -11.85
CA ASP A 119 6.77 -1.06 -12.95
C ASP A 119 8.00 -1.88 -12.51
N LEU A 120 8.50 -1.71 -11.27
CA LEU A 120 9.51 -2.62 -10.68
C LEU A 120 9.04 -4.08 -10.58
N ALA A 121 7.73 -4.32 -10.67
CA ALA A 121 7.15 -5.66 -10.61
C ALA A 121 7.60 -6.54 -11.78
N ASP A 122 7.85 -5.92 -12.94
CA ASP A 122 8.24 -6.60 -14.17
C ASP A 122 9.60 -7.27 -14.04
N GLU A 123 10.46 -6.71 -13.19
CA GLU A 123 11.82 -7.18 -12.93
C GLU A 123 11.90 -8.22 -11.79
N SER A 124 10.85 -8.33 -10.95
CA SER A 124 10.89 -9.05 -9.67
C SER A 124 10.04 -10.34 -9.64
N ASN A 125 9.59 -10.83 -10.80
CA ASN A 125 8.61 -11.94 -10.94
C ASN A 125 7.28 -11.66 -10.21
N LEU A 126 6.90 -10.38 -10.11
CA LEU A 126 5.61 -9.92 -9.57
C LEU A 126 4.67 -9.41 -10.69
N GLN A 127 5.00 -9.71 -11.96
CA GLN A 127 4.37 -9.20 -13.19
C GLN A 127 2.84 -9.18 -13.18
N ASN A 128 2.21 -10.24 -12.66
CA ASN A 128 0.75 -10.34 -12.68
C ASN A 128 0.04 -9.36 -11.72
N HIS A 129 0.77 -8.69 -10.83
CA HIS A 129 0.20 -8.04 -9.64
C HIS A 129 0.96 -6.79 -9.21
N LYS A 130 1.45 -6.02 -10.18
CA LYS A 130 2.28 -4.82 -10.02
C LYS A 130 1.72 -3.76 -9.06
N ASP A 131 0.40 -3.72 -8.90
CA ASP A 131 -0.26 -2.76 -8.03
C ASP A 131 -0.02 -3.02 -6.54
N ALA A 132 0.36 -4.25 -6.14
CA ALA A 132 0.72 -4.55 -4.76
C ALA A 132 1.92 -3.71 -4.29
N LEU A 133 2.84 -3.32 -5.19
CA LEU A 133 3.98 -2.46 -4.86
C LEU A 133 3.56 -1.08 -4.35
N LEU A 134 2.36 -0.61 -4.69
CA LEU A 134 1.83 0.66 -4.21
C LEU A 134 1.49 0.62 -2.71
N CYS A 135 1.44 -0.56 -2.10
CA CYS A 135 1.26 -0.76 -0.66
C CYS A 135 2.54 -0.52 0.15
N ILE A 136 3.71 -0.40 -0.50
CA ILE A 136 4.98 -0.21 0.21
C ILE A 136 4.92 1.10 1.02
N PRO A 137 5.21 1.09 2.33
CA PRO A 137 5.26 2.31 3.12
C PRO A 137 6.41 3.19 2.63
N VAL A 138 6.08 4.40 2.17
CA VAL A 138 7.04 5.41 1.72
C VAL A 138 6.83 6.65 2.56
N HIS A 139 7.89 7.13 3.21
CA HIS A 139 7.82 8.35 4.01
C HIS A 139 7.69 9.60 3.13
N HIS A 140 6.96 10.62 3.61
CA HIS A 140 6.79 11.88 2.88
C HIS A 140 8.12 12.59 2.55
N SER A 141 9.18 12.37 3.34
CA SER A 141 10.52 12.89 3.07
C SER A 141 11.12 12.32 1.78
N THR A 142 10.80 11.07 1.42
CA THR A 142 11.25 10.42 0.19
C THR A 142 10.79 11.17 -1.06
N LEU A 143 9.59 11.75 -1.03
CA LEU A 143 8.96 12.34 -2.21
C LEU A 143 9.38 13.78 -2.48
N ARG A 144 10.26 14.35 -1.64
CA ARG A 144 10.63 15.78 -1.71
C ARG A 144 11.61 16.13 -2.82
N THR A 145 12.52 15.22 -3.17
CA THR A 145 13.59 15.48 -4.15
C THR A 145 13.75 14.31 -5.10
N ASP A 146 14.22 14.58 -6.33
CA ASP A 146 14.54 13.53 -7.30
C ASP A 146 15.59 12.55 -6.76
N LYS A 147 16.59 13.05 -6.03
CA LYS A 147 17.60 12.22 -5.41
C LYS A 147 16.98 11.25 -4.40
N ALA A 148 16.14 11.74 -3.49
CA ALA A 148 15.48 10.90 -2.48
C ALA A 148 14.55 9.86 -3.12
N ARG A 149 13.79 10.27 -4.15
CA ARG A 149 12.94 9.36 -4.94
C ARG A 149 13.75 8.23 -5.59
N SER A 150 14.83 8.57 -6.29
CA SER A 150 15.70 7.61 -6.96
C SER A 150 16.39 6.67 -5.98
N THR A 151 16.85 7.18 -4.82
CA THR A 151 17.42 6.34 -3.75
C THR A 151 16.38 5.35 -3.23
N THR A 152 15.16 5.78 -2.91
CA THR A 152 14.13 4.85 -2.42
C THR A 152 13.72 3.82 -3.45
N ILE A 153 13.60 4.17 -4.74
CA ILE A 153 13.34 3.18 -5.79
C ILE A 153 14.46 2.13 -5.84
N LYS A 154 15.72 2.58 -5.76
CA LYS A 154 16.87 1.68 -5.72
C LYS A 154 16.83 0.76 -4.49
N ASP A 155 16.59 1.30 -3.31
CA ASP A 155 16.52 0.53 -2.06
C ASP A 155 15.39 -0.53 -2.13
N ILE A 156 14.20 -0.15 -2.62
CA ILE A 156 13.08 -1.08 -2.80
C ILE A 156 13.46 -2.19 -3.78
N LYS A 157 14.10 -1.85 -4.91
CA LYS A 157 14.55 -2.82 -5.91
C LYS A 157 15.55 -3.82 -5.31
N GLU A 158 16.54 -3.33 -4.56
CA GLU A 158 17.53 -4.19 -3.89
C GLU A 158 16.86 -5.14 -2.87
N ARG A 159 15.87 -4.65 -2.11
CA ARG A 159 15.10 -5.48 -1.17
C ARG A 159 14.26 -6.54 -1.89
N LEU A 160 13.62 -6.20 -3.01
CA LEU A 160 12.82 -7.16 -3.80
C LEU A 160 13.68 -8.26 -4.45
N GLN A 161 14.97 -7.98 -4.69
CA GLN A 161 15.94 -8.94 -5.22
C GLN A 161 16.62 -9.79 -4.13
N ASN A 162 16.54 -9.38 -2.86
CA ASN A 162 17.09 -10.12 -1.74
C ASN A 162 16.09 -11.17 -1.23
N ASP A 163 16.34 -12.45 -1.48
CA ASP A 163 15.47 -13.56 -1.05
C ASP A 163 15.32 -13.69 0.48
N HIS A 164 16.20 -13.05 1.26
CA HIS A 164 16.11 -13.02 2.72
C HIS A 164 15.30 -11.82 3.25
N ASP A 165 14.98 -10.84 2.40
CA ASP A 165 14.13 -9.71 2.79
C ASP A 165 12.64 -10.14 2.74
N PRO A 166 11.88 -9.94 3.81
CA PRO A 166 10.51 -10.44 3.87
C PRO A 166 9.52 -9.60 3.04
N LEU A 167 9.93 -8.43 2.52
CA LEU A 167 9.07 -7.51 1.76
C LEU A 167 8.35 -8.21 0.61
N LYS A 168 9.08 -9.02 -0.16
CA LYS A 168 8.51 -9.76 -1.30
C LYS A 168 7.37 -10.68 -0.83
N GLY A 169 7.56 -11.41 0.28
CA GLY A 169 6.53 -12.27 0.86
C GLY A 169 5.32 -11.49 1.37
N TYR A 170 5.53 -10.29 1.93
CA TYR A 170 4.45 -9.43 2.40
C TYR A 170 3.57 -8.93 1.28
N LEU A 171 4.19 -8.51 0.17
CA LEU A 171 3.50 -8.04 -1.01
C LEU A 171 2.78 -9.20 -1.71
N GLN A 172 3.43 -10.37 -1.82
CA GLN A 172 2.82 -11.58 -2.37
C GLN A 172 1.52 -11.99 -1.65
N ALA A 173 1.51 -11.92 -0.32
CA ALA A 173 0.29 -12.21 0.44
C ALA A 173 -0.83 -11.18 0.20
N ALA A 174 -0.49 -9.93 -0.09
CA ALA A 174 -1.44 -8.83 -0.28
C ALA A 174 -2.06 -8.78 -1.69
N ILE A 175 -1.41 -9.41 -2.67
CA ILE A 175 -1.78 -9.42 -4.10
C ILE A 175 -3.29 -9.58 -4.31
N ARG A 176 -3.88 -10.66 -3.78
CA ARG A 176 -5.28 -11.01 -4.08
C ARG A 176 -6.24 -9.94 -3.58
N LEU A 177 -5.95 -9.34 -2.43
CA LEU A 177 -6.77 -8.27 -1.87
C LEU A 177 -6.62 -6.98 -2.69
N CYS A 178 -5.38 -6.63 -3.08
CA CYS A 178 -5.12 -5.47 -3.95
C CYS A 178 -5.91 -5.56 -5.26
N ASP A 179 -5.85 -6.72 -5.93
CA ASP A 179 -6.60 -6.99 -7.15
C ASP A 179 -8.11 -6.85 -6.95
N ALA A 180 -8.65 -7.42 -5.86
CA ALA A 180 -10.08 -7.36 -5.58
C ALA A 180 -10.56 -5.94 -5.25
N ILE A 181 -9.72 -5.13 -4.58
CA ILE A 181 -9.98 -3.70 -4.35
C ILE A 181 -10.07 -2.97 -5.68
N LEU A 182 -9.04 -3.07 -6.52
CA LEU A 182 -8.96 -2.29 -7.77
C LEU A 182 -10.01 -2.73 -8.80
N LYS A 183 -10.36 -4.01 -8.85
CA LYS A 183 -11.40 -4.55 -9.74
C LYS A 183 -12.82 -4.38 -9.17
N LEU A 184 -12.98 -3.78 -7.99
CA LEU A 184 -14.26 -3.65 -7.28
C LEU A 184 -14.96 -5.01 -7.06
N GLN A 185 -14.19 -6.06 -6.83
CA GLN A 185 -14.63 -7.45 -6.70
C GLN A 185 -14.52 -7.97 -5.26
N LEU A 186 -14.71 -7.10 -4.27
CA LEU A 186 -14.74 -7.52 -2.87
C LEU A 186 -15.97 -8.41 -2.59
N PRO A 187 -15.81 -9.54 -1.88
CA PRO A 187 -16.95 -10.38 -1.48
C PRO A 187 -18.00 -9.61 -0.69
N SER A 188 -19.28 -9.96 -0.78
CA SER A 188 -20.35 -9.22 -0.07
C SER A 188 -20.32 -9.36 1.46
N TYR A 189 -19.67 -10.38 1.99
CA TYR A 189 -19.52 -10.58 3.43
C TYR A 189 -18.38 -9.72 4.02
N PRO A 190 -18.42 -9.45 5.34
CA PRO A 190 -17.35 -8.73 6.02
C PRO A 190 -16.01 -9.48 5.92
N LEU A 191 -14.95 -8.76 5.57
CA LEU A 191 -13.59 -9.26 5.50
C LEU A 191 -12.89 -9.06 6.85
N MET A 192 -11.94 -9.93 7.18
CA MET A 192 -11.24 -9.84 8.46
C MET A 192 -10.45 -8.53 8.60
N ILE A 193 -9.88 -8.01 7.50
CA ILE A 193 -9.15 -6.74 7.47
C ILE A 193 -10.00 -5.55 7.94
N GLU A 194 -11.33 -5.58 7.77
CA GLU A 194 -12.22 -4.48 8.18
C GLU A 194 -12.18 -4.28 9.71
N ASN A 195 -11.73 -5.28 10.47
CA ASN A 195 -11.55 -5.20 11.91
C ASN A 195 -10.11 -4.86 12.34
N PHE A 196 -9.18 -4.66 11.40
CA PHE A 196 -7.74 -4.48 11.68
C PHE A 196 -7.47 -3.38 12.71
N ARG A 197 -8.10 -2.20 12.57
CA ARG A 197 -7.88 -1.07 13.49
C ARG A 197 -8.32 -1.36 14.93
N SER A 198 -9.31 -2.23 15.13
CA SER A 198 -9.73 -2.65 16.48
C SER A 198 -8.72 -3.58 17.17
N LYS A 199 -7.81 -4.20 16.38
CA LYS A 199 -6.80 -5.18 16.83
C LYS A 199 -5.38 -4.73 16.54
N SER A 200 -5.14 -3.45 16.25
CA SER A 200 -3.83 -2.94 15.84
C SER A 200 -2.76 -3.05 16.94
N TRP A 201 -3.19 -3.22 18.18
CA TRP A 201 -2.37 -3.37 19.37
C TRP A 201 -1.83 -4.80 19.56
N ASP A 202 -2.46 -5.80 18.93
CA ASP A 202 -2.04 -7.20 19.07
C ASP A 202 -0.74 -7.48 18.30
N PRO A 203 0.09 -8.45 18.77
CA PRO A 203 1.23 -8.94 18.01
C PRO A 203 0.79 -9.52 16.66
N LEU A 204 1.38 -9.02 15.57
CA LEU A 204 1.04 -9.46 14.22
C LEU A 204 1.90 -10.68 13.83
N THR A 205 1.32 -11.86 13.94
CA THR A 205 1.91 -13.11 13.42
C THR A 205 1.76 -13.21 11.90
N ASP A 206 2.57 -14.06 11.27
CA ASP A 206 2.48 -14.29 9.82
C ASP A 206 1.12 -14.86 9.41
N ASP A 207 0.57 -15.77 10.21
CA ASP A 207 -0.75 -16.35 9.95
C ASP A 207 -1.86 -15.33 10.12
N LEU A 208 -1.77 -14.46 11.14
CA LEU A 208 -2.73 -13.36 11.31
C LEU A 208 -2.65 -12.36 10.15
N TYR A 209 -1.44 -12.04 9.69
CA TYR A 209 -1.23 -11.18 8.51
C TYR A 209 -1.89 -11.76 7.26
N LYS A 210 -1.66 -13.05 6.96
CA LYS A 210 -2.30 -13.75 5.84
C LYS A 210 -3.82 -13.83 5.99
N ALA A 211 -4.32 -14.07 7.20
CA ALA A 211 -5.75 -14.15 7.47
C ALA A 211 -6.44 -12.79 7.28
N LEU A 212 -5.81 -11.70 7.71
CA LEU A 212 -6.32 -10.34 7.47
C LEU A 212 -6.39 -10.03 5.98
N LEU A 213 -5.40 -10.44 5.18
CA LEU A 213 -5.38 -10.24 3.73
C LEU A 213 -6.29 -11.20 2.95
N SER A 214 -6.86 -12.21 3.60
CA SER A 214 -7.67 -13.23 2.95
C SER A 214 -9.02 -12.68 2.48
N LEU A 215 -9.43 -13.14 1.30
CA LEU A 215 -10.78 -12.91 0.77
C LEU A 215 -11.78 -13.98 1.27
N GLU A 216 -11.35 -14.97 2.05
CA GLU A 216 -12.24 -16.01 2.58
C GLU A 216 -13.15 -15.48 3.69
N ARG A 217 -14.36 -16.06 3.79
CA ARG A 217 -15.34 -15.65 4.82
C ARG A 217 -14.86 -15.92 6.25
N HIS A 218 -14.13 -17.03 6.45
CA HIS A 218 -13.64 -17.48 7.74
C HIS A 218 -12.21 -18.01 7.60
N PRO A 219 -11.22 -17.12 7.42
CA PRO A 219 -9.83 -17.53 7.31
C PRO A 219 -9.41 -18.24 8.60
N ARG A 220 -8.83 -19.43 8.47
CA ARG A 220 -8.39 -20.23 9.61
C ARG A 220 -6.99 -19.78 10.03
N ILE A 221 -6.83 -19.43 11.30
CA ILE A 221 -5.53 -19.14 11.89
C ILE A 221 -5.11 -20.39 12.68
N PRO A 222 -3.98 -21.03 12.35
CA PRO A 222 -3.47 -22.12 13.15
C PRO A 222 -3.31 -21.70 14.61
N LEU A 223 -3.75 -22.54 15.54
CA LEU A 223 -3.47 -22.32 16.96
C LEU A 223 -1.96 -22.55 17.19
N PRO A 224 -1.30 -21.73 18.01
CA PRO A 224 0.08 -22.00 18.42
C PRO A 224 0.13 -23.40 19.01
N SER A 225 0.93 -24.29 18.43
CA SER A 225 1.20 -25.59 19.04
C SER A 225 1.84 -25.32 20.39
N LEU A 226 1.10 -25.61 21.47
CA LEU A 226 1.67 -25.66 22.81
C LEU A 226 2.78 -26.70 22.74
N ILE A 227 4.03 -26.24 22.75
CA ILE A 227 5.18 -27.09 23.00
C ILE A 227 4.95 -27.58 24.44
N VAL A 228 4.41 -28.79 24.56
CA VAL A 228 4.44 -29.54 25.80
C VAL A 228 5.83 -30.14 25.86
N ASP A 229 6.76 -29.41 26.46
CA ASP A 229 8.05 -29.98 26.83
C ASP A 229 7.78 -31.24 27.67
N ARG A 230 8.21 -32.39 27.17
CA ARG A 230 8.20 -33.67 27.87
C ARG A 230 9.63 -34.04 28.26
#